data_AF-A0A150HLD0-F1
#
_entry.id   AF-A0A150HLD0-F1
#
_cell.length_a   1.000
_cell.length_b   1.000
_cell.length_c   1.000
_cell.angle_alpha   90.00
_cell.angle_beta   90.00
_cell.angle_gamma   90.00
#
_symmetry.space_group_name_H-M   'P 1'
#
loop_
_entity.id
_entity.type
_entity.pdbx_description
1 polymer ?
#
loop_
_entity_poly.entity_id
_entity_poly.type
_entity_poly.pdbx_seq_one_letter_code
_entity_poly.pdbx_strand_id
1 'polypeptide(L)'
;MMSKPELFCPQLPKFEVSSDIEVDGSVVSFDLKHGCIVIQCSMTADVVNKSREVSYIPSRYGSNYQYEEECEQEYEQLIVDEETFVLVVDNDNTDIPNGLRITLTESQVTELNKQLEYFAEEQADQVLAA
;
A
#
# COMPACT_ATOMS: atom_id res chain seq x y z
N MET A 1 10.04 26.83 -31.11
CA MET A 1 9.03 26.15 -30.29
C MET A 1 9.51 26.24 -28.85
N MET A 2 8.78 26.92 -27.96
CA MET A 2 9.05 26.80 -26.53
C MET A 2 8.40 25.50 -26.07
N SER A 3 9.21 24.54 -25.64
CA SER A 3 8.76 23.36 -24.93
C SER A 3 7.97 23.83 -23.72
N LYS A 4 6.72 23.37 -23.59
CA LYS A 4 5.88 23.63 -22.43
C LYS A 4 6.67 23.18 -21.19
N PRO A 5 6.80 24.00 -20.13
CA PRO A 5 7.49 23.56 -18.92
C PRO A 5 6.75 22.33 -18.38
N GLU A 6 7.48 21.23 -18.20
CA GLU A 6 6.96 20.06 -17.51
C GLU A 6 6.65 20.49 -16.06
N LEU A 7 5.35 20.49 -15.74
CA LEU A 7 4.86 20.77 -14.40
C LEU A 7 5.15 19.52 -13.57
N PHE A 8 6.33 19.47 -12.95
CA PHE A 8 6.64 18.47 -11.94
C PHE A 8 5.73 18.70 -10.73
N CYS A 9 4.99 17.66 -10.34
CA CYS A 9 4.25 17.70 -9.10
C CYS A 9 5.22 17.74 -7.91
N PRO A 10 4.86 18.48 -6.83
CA PRO A 10 5.70 18.55 -5.65
C PRO A 10 5.86 17.16 -5.02
N GLN A 11 7.06 16.89 -4.50
CA GLN A 11 7.39 15.70 -3.72
C GLN A 11 7.77 16.07 -2.30
N LEU A 12 7.58 15.14 -1.36
CA LEU A 12 7.88 15.32 0.06
C LEU A 12 8.97 14.32 0.53
N PRO A 13 10.21 14.41 0.03
CA PRO A 13 11.25 13.39 0.25
C PRO A 13 11.73 13.24 1.70
N LYS A 14 11.39 14.20 2.58
CA LYS A 14 11.72 14.13 4.01
C LYS A 14 10.74 13.28 4.80
N PHE A 15 9.58 12.98 4.22
CA PHE A 15 8.55 12.20 4.90
C PHE A 15 8.72 10.72 4.60
N GLU A 16 8.38 9.89 5.55
CA GLU A 16 8.39 8.44 5.44
C GLU A 16 6.96 7.91 5.50
N VAL A 17 6.69 6.79 4.83
CA VAL A 17 5.39 6.14 4.86
C VAL A 17 5.20 5.48 6.24
N SER A 18 4.13 5.85 6.94
CA SER A 18 3.73 5.21 8.19
C SER A 18 3.34 3.76 7.97
N SER A 19 3.41 2.92 9.00
CA SER A 19 3.03 1.51 8.93
C SER A 19 1.52 1.25 8.93
N ASP A 20 0.72 2.29 9.17
CA ASP A 20 -0.74 2.21 9.24
C ASP A 20 -1.31 2.59 7.88
N ILE A 21 -1.70 1.59 7.10
CA ILE A 21 -2.38 1.77 5.81
C ILE A 21 -3.80 1.23 5.90
N GLU A 22 -4.71 1.92 5.22
CA GLU A 22 -6.10 1.52 5.09
C GLU A 22 -6.45 1.38 3.60
N VAL A 23 -7.16 0.32 3.26
CA VAL A 23 -7.55 0.02 1.88
C VAL A 23 -9.07 -0.04 1.80
N ASP A 24 -9.64 0.76 0.89
CA ASP A 24 -11.06 0.72 0.52
C ASP A 24 -11.21 0.57 -1.00
N GLY A 25 -11.47 -0.68 -1.44
CA GLY A 25 -11.50 -1.02 -2.85
C GLY A 25 -10.14 -0.78 -3.52
N SER A 26 -10.09 0.19 -4.43
CA SER A 26 -8.87 0.59 -5.15
C SER A 26 -8.20 1.85 -4.56
N VAL A 27 -8.67 2.34 -3.41
CA VAL A 27 -8.13 3.52 -2.76
C VAL A 27 -7.29 3.10 -1.57
N VAL A 28 -6.05 3.59 -1.53
CA VAL A 28 -5.11 3.39 -0.44
C VAL A 28 -4.98 4.70 0.33
N SER A 29 -5.34 4.66 1.60
CA SER A 29 -5.13 5.75 2.56
C SER A 29 -3.92 5.41 3.42
N PHE A 30 -3.01 6.38 3.55
CA PHE A 30 -1.76 6.19 4.27
C PHE A 30 -1.26 7.51 4.85
N ASP A 31 -0.40 7.42 5.85
CA ASP A 31 0.19 8.61 6.48
C ASP A 31 1.63 8.80 6.05
N LEU A 32 2.00 10.05 5.73
CA LEU A 32 3.38 10.49 5.58
C LEU A 32 3.84 11.17 6.87
N LYS A 33 4.91 10.67 7.49
CA LYS A 33 5.42 11.14 8.78
C LYS A 33 6.83 11.72 8.67
N HIS A 34 7.06 12.83 9.37
CA HIS A 34 8.41 13.38 9.56
C HIS A 34 8.50 14.07 10.92
N GLY A 35 9.20 13.43 11.86
CA GLY A 35 9.23 13.88 13.26
C GLY A 35 7.84 13.78 13.89
N CYS A 36 7.29 14.91 14.34
CA CYS A 36 5.94 14.97 14.93
C CYS A 36 4.85 15.31 13.90
N ILE A 37 5.21 15.59 12.64
CA ILE A 37 4.26 15.98 11.61
C ILE A 37 3.72 14.72 10.94
N VAL A 38 2.39 14.65 10.82
CA VAL A 38 1.69 13.58 10.11
C VAL A 38 0.83 14.21 9.01
N ILE A 39 0.94 13.71 7.79
CA ILE A 39 0.12 14.13 6.66
C ILE A 39 -0.69 12.93 6.20
N GLN A 40 -2.01 13.06 6.24
CA GLN A 40 -2.91 12.03 5.76
C GLN A 40 -3.02 12.14 4.24
N CYS A 41 -2.76 11.04 3.57
CA CYS A 41 -2.69 10.94 2.13
C CYS A 41 -3.66 9.87 1.62
N SER A 42 -4.13 10.06 0.39
CA SER A 42 -4.90 9.04 -0.33
C SER A 42 -4.46 8.97 -1.78
N MET A 43 -4.43 7.76 -2.34
CA MET A 43 -4.16 7.54 -3.75
C MET A 43 -4.90 6.33 -4.29
N THR A 44 -5.06 6.28 -5.62
CA THR A 44 -5.56 5.10 -6.31
C THR A 44 -4.44 4.09 -6.53
N ALA A 45 -4.75 2.81 -6.38
CA ALA A 45 -3.84 1.71 -6.65
C ALA A 45 -4.42 0.79 -7.73
N ASP A 46 -3.54 0.15 -8.48
CA ASP A 46 -3.88 -0.87 -9.46
C ASP A 46 -3.86 -2.26 -8.80
N VAL A 47 -4.69 -3.17 -9.32
CA VAL A 47 -4.74 -4.56 -8.84
C VAL A 47 -3.83 -5.44 -9.69
N VAL A 48 -2.97 -6.21 -9.04
CA VAL A 48 -2.11 -7.22 -9.67
C VAL A 48 -2.36 -8.57 -9.04
N ASN A 49 -2.50 -9.60 -9.87
CA ASN A 49 -2.60 -10.98 -9.41
C ASN A 49 -1.20 -11.53 -9.10
N LYS A 50 -1.06 -12.13 -7.92
CA LYS A 50 0.15 -12.80 -7.45
C LYS A 50 -0.18 -14.24 -7.10
N SER A 51 0.83 -15.10 -7.20
CA SER A 51 0.79 -16.44 -6.62
C SER A 51 2.01 -16.67 -5.75
N ARG A 52 1.82 -17.44 -4.68
CA ARG A 52 2.90 -17.90 -3.81
C ARG A 52 2.63 -19.33 -3.36
N GLU A 53 3.70 -20.08 -3.10
CA GLU A 53 3.60 -21.40 -2.50
C GLU A 53 3.57 -21.26 -0.99
N VAL A 54 2.53 -21.81 -0.35
CA VAL A 54 2.33 -21.74 1.11
C VAL A 54 2.09 -23.13 1.68
N SER A 55 2.64 -23.35 2.86
CA SER A 55 2.36 -24.53 3.68
C SER A 55 1.27 -24.20 4.70
N TYR A 56 0.21 -25.00 4.76
CA TYR A 56 -0.91 -24.81 5.68
C TYR A 56 -1.38 -26.13 6.29
N ILE A 57 -2.08 -26.05 7.43
CA ILE A 57 -2.72 -27.22 8.06
C ILE A 57 -4.19 -27.23 7.66
N PRO A 58 -4.66 -28.22 6.87
CA PRO A 58 -6.03 -28.24 6.38
C PRO A 58 -7.05 -28.43 7.51
N SER A 59 -8.00 -27.50 7.63
CA SER A 59 -9.09 -27.57 8.62
C SER A 59 -10.01 -28.79 8.44
N ARG A 60 -10.09 -29.35 7.22
CA ARG A 60 -10.91 -30.52 6.86
C ARG A 60 -10.58 -31.82 7.60
N TYR A 61 -9.37 -31.98 8.13
CA TYR A 61 -8.95 -33.20 8.84
C TYR A 61 -9.11 -33.11 10.36
N GLY A 62 -9.71 -32.02 10.86
CA GLY A 62 -9.94 -31.77 12.27
C GLY A 62 -8.69 -31.30 13.02
N SER A 63 -8.89 -30.77 14.22
CA SER A 63 -7.85 -30.11 15.04
C SER A 63 -6.67 -30.98 15.47
N ASN A 64 -6.74 -32.30 15.24
CA ASN A 64 -5.68 -33.25 15.58
C ASN A 64 -4.73 -33.53 14.40
N TYR A 65 -5.02 -33.00 13.21
CA TYR A 65 -4.13 -33.11 12.06
C TYR A 65 -2.96 -32.13 12.22
N GLN A 66 -1.73 -32.63 12.13
CA GLN A 66 -0.50 -31.87 12.38
C GLN A 66 0.45 -31.87 11.18
N TYR A 67 -0.02 -32.34 10.03
CA TYR A 67 0.79 -32.36 8.81
C TYR A 67 0.44 -31.15 7.95
N GLU A 68 1.47 -30.48 7.48
CA GLU A 68 1.35 -29.38 6.53
C GLU A 68 1.10 -29.94 5.13
N GLU A 69 0.23 -29.28 4.38
CA GLU A 69 0.10 -29.45 2.94
C GLU A 69 0.60 -28.18 2.24
N GLU A 70 1.22 -28.34 1.09
CA GLU A 70 1.65 -27.24 0.22
C GLU A 70 0.52 -26.92 -0.77
N CYS A 71 0.20 -25.64 -0.96
CA CYS A 71 -0.64 -25.19 -2.04
C CYS A 71 -0.10 -23.91 -2.70
N GLU A 72 -0.40 -23.75 -3.98
CA GLU A 72 -0.22 -22.48 -4.66
C GLU A 72 -1.44 -21.60 -4.34
N GLN A 73 -1.21 -20.54 -3.56
CA GLN A 73 -2.21 -19.56 -3.16
C GLN A 73 -2.15 -18.38 -4.12
N GLU A 74 -3.24 -18.15 -4.84
CA GLU A 74 -3.44 -16.97 -5.66
C GLU A 74 -4.09 -15.86 -4.83
N TYR A 75 -3.61 -14.62 -4.96
CA TYR A 75 -4.14 -13.47 -4.25
C TYR A 75 -4.01 -12.18 -5.07
N GLU A 76 -4.86 -11.21 -4.76
CA GLU A 76 -4.85 -9.87 -5.36
C GLU A 76 -4.04 -8.91 -4.48
N GLN A 77 -3.02 -8.27 -5.07
CA GLN A 77 -2.22 -7.24 -4.43
C GLN A 77 -2.52 -5.89 -5.07
N LEU A 78 -2.71 -4.86 -4.26
CA LEU A 78 -2.72 -3.48 -4.73
C LEU A 78 -1.28 -2.97 -4.91
N ILE A 79 -1.01 -2.32 -6.04
CA ILE A 79 0.26 -1.69 -6.35
C ILE A 79 0.07 -0.21 -6.69
N VAL A 80 1.03 0.60 -6.26
CA VAL A 80 1.10 2.03 -6.54
C VAL A 80 2.38 2.35 -7.32
N ASP A 81 2.34 3.43 -8.10
CA ASP A 81 3.47 3.93 -8.88
C ASP A 81 3.81 5.40 -8.55
N GLU A 82 4.92 5.88 -9.10
CA GLU A 82 5.41 7.26 -8.91
C GLU A 82 4.64 8.29 -9.76
N GLU A 83 3.92 7.83 -10.79
CA GLU A 83 3.20 8.70 -11.74
C GLU A 83 1.79 9.06 -11.22
N THR A 84 1.25 8.24 -10.34
CA THR A 84 -0.07 8.39 -9.74
C THR A 84 -0.06 9.47 -8.68
N PHE A 85 -0.98 10.42 -8.81
CA PHE A 85 -1.08 11.52 -7.86
C PHE A 85 -1.62 11.07 -6.51
N VAL A 86 -0.93 11.51 -5.47
CA VAL A 86 -1.39 11.42 -4.09
C VAL A 86 -2.12 12.71 -3.72
N LEU A 87 -3.27 12.58 -3.08
CA LEU A 87 -4.05 13.68 -2.54
C LEU A 87 -3.78 13.84 -1.05
N VAL A 88 -3.37 15.04 -0.64
CA VAL A 88 -3.29 15.42 0.78
C VAL A 88 -4.72 15.63 1.30
N VAL A 89 -5.14 14.79 2.23
CA VAL A 89 -6.48 14.82 2.86
C VAL A 89 -6.46 15.72 4.08
N ASP A 90 -5.48 15.54 4.95
CA ASP A 90 -5.26 16.34 6.14
C ASP A 90 -3.76 16.58 6.37
N ASN A 91 -3.42 17.74 6.93
CA ASN A 91 -2.07 18.27 6.94
C ASN A 91 -1.53 18.55 8.34
N ASP A 92 -2.24 18.15 9.40
CA ASP A 92 -1.87 18.41 10.80
C ASP A 92 -1.53 19.88 11.07
N ASN A 93 -2.31 20.80 10.48
CA ASN A 93 -2.14 22.25 10.54
C ASN A 93 -0.77 22.77 10.05
N THR A 94 -0.09 22.02 9.20
CA THR A 94 1.12 22.49 8.50
C THR A 94 0.79 23.47 7.38
N ASP A 95 1.84 24.08 6.81
CA ASP A 95 1.72 24.95 5.63
C ASP A 95 1.40 24.19 4.33
N ILE A 96 1.29 22.86 4.36
CA ILE A 96 0.97 22.04 3.18
C ILE A 96 -0.54 22.07 2.96
N PRO A 97 -1.06 22.64 1.86
CA PRO A 97 -2.50 22.80 1.71
C PRO A 97 -3.23 21.45 1.55
N ASN A 98 -4.36 21.30 2.25
CA ASN A 98 -5.31 20.22 1.98
C ASN A 98 -5.79 20.28 0.52
N GLY A 99 -5.91 19.12 -0.11
CA GLY A 99 -6.22 19.00 -1.54
C GLY A 99 -5.00 19.17 -2.47
N LEU A 100 -3.80 19.38 -1.94
CA LEU A 100 -2.58 19.37 -2.75
C LEU A 100 -2.39 17.99 -3.39
N ARG A 101 -2.03 18.00 -4.67
CA ARG A 101 -1.56 16.82 -5.38
C ARG A 101 -0.04 16.76 -5.33
N ILE A 102 0.47 15.68 -4.76
CA ILE A 102 1.91 15.39 -4.67
C ILE A 102 2.20 14.10 -5.44
N THR A 103 3.47 13.85 -5.72
CA THR A 103 3.96 12.51 -6.10
C THR A 103 4.83 11.95 -4.97
N LEU A 104 4.88 10.63 -4.87
CA LEU A 104 5.78 9.94 -3.95
C LEU A 104 7.18 9.87 -4.53
N THR A 105 8.17 9.68 -3.67
CA THR A 105 9.51 9.26 -4.08
C THR A 105 9.55 7.75 -4.31
N GLU A 106 10.51 7.27 -5.10
CA GLU A 106 10.78 5.83 -5.29
C GLU A 106 10.86 5.05 -3.97
N SER A 107 11.50 5.64 -2.94
CA SER A 107 11.60 5.03 -1.61
C SER A 107 10.24 4.92 -0.90
N GLN A 108 9.39 5.95 -1.03
CA GLN A 108 8.03 5.94 -0.46
C GLN A 108 7.14 4.94 -1.17
N VAL A 109 7.21 4.88 -2.52
CA VAL A 109 6.48 3.89 -3.33
C VAL A 109 6.90 2.47 -2.97
N THR A 110 8.20 2.22 -2.84
CA THR A 110 8.73 0.91 -2.45
C THR A 110 8.22 0.48 -1.09
N GLU A 111 8.25 1.37 -0.10
CA GLU A 111 7.77 1.05 1.26
C GLU A 111 6.26 0.82 1.28
N LEU A 112 5.47 1.66 0.59
CA LEU A 112 4.02 1.51 0.52
C LEU A 112 3.61 0.20 -0.18
N ASN A 113 4.26 -0.14 -1.30
CA ASN A 113 4.00 -1.40 -2.01
C ASN A 113 4.35 -2.64 -1.17
N LYS A 114 5.42 -2.56 -0.37
CA LYS A 114 5.78 -3.63 0.56
C LYS A 114 4.72 -3.82 1.66
N GLN A 115 4.17 -2.73 2.18
CA GLN A 115 3.07 -2.81 3.15
C GLN A 115 1.79 -3.36 2.52
N LEU A 116 1.47 -2.97 1.27
CA LEU A 116 0.33 -3.52 0.53
C LEU A 116 0.50 -5.01 0.21
N GLU A 117 1.73 -5.48 -0.04
CA GLU A 117 2.04 -6.91 -0.17
C GLU A 117 1.71 -7.66 1.12
N TYR A 118 2.25 -7.23 2.27
CA TYR A 118 1.96 -7.85 3.55
C TYR A 118 0.47 -7.88 3.88
N PHE A 119 -0.25 -6.79 3.58
CA PHE A 119 -1.69 -6.71 3.80
C PHE A 119 -2.47 -7.69 2.91
N ALA A 120 -2.07 -7.87 1.66
CA ALA A 120 -2.70 -8.83 0.74
C ALA A 120 -2.42 -10.28 1.16
N GLU A 121 -1.20 -10.58 1.59
CA GLU A 121 -0.81 -11.89 2.11
C GLU A 121 -1.59 -12.27 3.38
N GLU A 122 -1.74 -11.34 4.33
CA GLU A 122 -2.49 -11.58 5.57
C GLU A 122 -3.97 -11.88 5.27
N GLN A 123 -4.59 -11.16 4.34
CA GLN A 123 -5.95 -11.46 3.91
C GLN A 123 -6.07 -12.83 3.23
N ALA A 124 -5.11 -13.19 2.38
CA ALA A 124 -5.11 -14.49 1.71
C ALA A 124 -4.98 -15.65 2.73
N ASP A 125 -4.14 -15.48 3.75
CA ASP A 125 -3.97 -16.47 4.82
C ASP A 125 -5.20 -16.63 5.70
N GLN A 126 -5.92 -15.53 5.97
CA GLN A 126 -7.21 -15.59 6.67
C GLN A 126 -8.25 -16.40 5.87
N VAL A 127 -8.27 -16.27 4.54
CA VAL A 127 -9.14 -17.07 3.68
C VAL A 127 -8.75 -18.55 3.67
N LEU A 128 -7.45 -18.85 3.70
CA LEU A 128 -6.95 -20.23 3.75
C LEU A 128 -7.21 -20.91 5.11
N ALA A 129 -7.23 -20.12 6.20
CA ALA A 129 -7.50 -20.59 7.55
C ALA A 129 -9.00 -20.73 7.89
N ALA A 130 -9.88 -20.11 7.10
CA ALA A 130 -11.35 -20.13 7.28
C ALA A 130 -11.98 -21.48 6.90
#